data_AF-A0A3D2J7S3-F1
#
_entry.id   AF-A0A3D2J7S3-F1
#
_cell.length_a   1.000
_cell.length_b   1.000
_cell.length_c   1.000
_cell.angle_alpha   90.00
_cell.angle_beta   90.00
_cell.angle_gamma   90.00
#
_symmetry.space_group_name_H-M   'P 1'
#
loop_
_entity.id
_entity.type
_entity.pdbx_description
1 polymer ?
#
loop_
_entity_poly.entity_id
_entity_poly.type
_entity_poly.pdbx_seq_one_letter_code
_entity_poly.pdbx_strand_id
1 'polypeptide(L)' 'MRLKKLDEVLKGQPLPDVIRIMMYRPALFGQQFSNTMHELLQGPSEWSSGERELFAAFVSNKNKCRF' A
#
# COMPACT_ATOMS: atom_id res chain seq x y z
N MET A 1 8.38 17.60 -12.50
CA MET A 1 8.08 16.87 -11.25
C MET A 1 7.22 15.65 -11.57
N ARG A 2 7.69 14.43 -11.27
CA ARG A 2 7.02 13.14 -11.61
C ARG A 2 5.60 13.01 -11.01
N LEU A 3 5.31 13.77 -9.95
CA LEU A 3 4.05 13.73 -9.20
C LEU A 3 2.83 14.20 -10.01
N LYS A 4 2.98 15.14 -10.97
CA LYS A 4 1.85 15.59 -11.82
C LYS A 4 1.22 14.46 -12.67
N LYS A 5 1.92 13.34 -12.86
CA LYS A 5 1.38 12.17 -13.59
C LYS A 5 0.51 11.28 -12.71
N LEU A 6 0.67 11.30 -11.39
CA LEU A 6 -0.13 10.46 -10.47
C LEU A 6 -1.56 10.96 -10.36
N ASP A 7 -1.77 12.28 -10.33
CA ASP A 7 -3.10 12.90 -10.27
C ASP A 7 -3.97 12.58 -11.51
N GLU A 8 -3.31 12.29 -12.64
CA GLU A 8 -3.96 11.88 -13.88
C GLU A 8 -4.29 10.37 -13.91
N VAL A 9 -3.65 9.55 -13.07
CA VAL A 9 -3.97 8.12 -12.95
C VAL A 9 -5.28 7.96 -12.21
N LEU A 10 -6.32 7.44 -12.90
CA LEU A 10 -7.67 7.25 -12.35
C LEU A 10 -8.28 8.56 -11.82
N LYS A 11 -8.03 9.67 -12.54
CA LYS A 11 -8.56 10.99 -12.20
C LYS A 11 -10.08 10.97 -12.02
N GLY A 12 -10.57 11.63 -10.98
CA GLY A 12 -12.00 11.67 -10.64
C GLY A 12 -12.53 10.46 -9.87
N GLN A 13 -11.74 9.40 -9.70
CA GLN A 13 -12.12 8.26 -8.86
C GLN A 13 -11.76 8.55 -7.38
N PRO A 14 -12.64 8.22 -6.41
CA PRO A 14 -12.39 8.43 -4.97
C PRO A 14 -11.49 7.31 -4.40
N LEU A 15 -10.26 7.22 -4.89
CA LEU A 15 -9.29 6.18 -4.52
C LEU A 15 -8.14 6.74 -3.68
N PRO A 16 -7.60 5.95 -2.73
CA PRO A 16 -6.39 6.31 -1.99
C PRO A 16 -5.18 6.52 -2.91
N ASP A 17 -4.28 7.43 -2.53
CA ASP A 17 -3.09 7.76 -3.34
C ASP A 17 -2.15 6.57 -3.55
N VAL A 18 -2.08 5.64 -2.60
CA VAL A 18 -1.30 4.40 -2.75
C VAL A 18 -1.79 3.57 -3.95
N ILE A 19 -3.09 3.54 -4.22
CA ILE A 19 -3.66 2.83 -5.37
C ILE A 19 -3.24 3.51 -6.68
N ARG A 20 -3.21 4.84 -6.72
CA ARG A 20 -2.73 5.57 -7.90
C ARG A 20 -1.25 5.27 -8.19
N ILE A 21 -0.43 5.16 -7.14
CA ILE A 21 0.99 4.77 -7.25
C ILE A 21 1.13 3.35 -7.79
N MET A 22 0.34 2.41 -7.26
CA MET A 22 0.35 1.02 -7.72
C MET A 22 0.01 0.91 -9.21
N MET A 23 -0.99 1.68 -9.66
CA MET A 23 -1.42 1.71 -11.07
C MET A 23 -0.49 2.50 -11.99
N TYR A 24 0.33 3.42 -11.46
CA TYR A 24 1.33 4.15 -12.25
C TYR A 24 2.50 3.25 -12.69
N ARG A 25 2.83 2.22 -11.90
CA ARG A 25 3.91 1.24 -12.16
C ARG A 25 3.45 -0.19 -11.86
N PRO A 26 2.46 -0.72 -12.60
CA PRO A 26 1.83 -2.00 -12.27
C PRO A 26 2.78 -3.19 -12.42
N ALA A 27 3.83 -3.09 -13.23
CA ALA A 27 4.86 -4.12 -13.31
C ALA A 27 5.65 -4.30 -12.00
N LEU A 28 5.72 -3.26 -11.15
CA LEU A 28 6.40 -3.32 -9.85
C LEU A 28 5.41 -3.46 -8.69
N PHE A 29 4.30 -2.72 -8.75
CA PHE A 29 3.36 -2.55 -7.64
C PHE A 29 1.94 -3.06 -7.96
N GLY A 30 1.74 -3.74 -9.07
CA GLY A 30 0.44 -4.22 -9.50
C GLY A 30 -0.04 -5.44 -8.71
N GLN A 31 -0.72 -6.36 -9.38
CA GLN A 31 -1.46 -7.44 -8.73
C GLN A 31 -0.61 -8.29 -7.78
N GLN A 32 0.61 -8.65 -8.20
CA GLN A 32 1.48 -9.50 -7.41
C GLN A 32 1.85 -8.84 -6.08
N PHE A 33 2.27 -7.57 -6.11
CA PHE A 33 2.57 -6.82 -4.90
C PHE A 33 1.34 -6.68 -4.00
N SER A 34 0.18 -6.34 -4.58
CA SER A 34 -1.08 -6.23 -3.83
C SER A 34 -1.44 -7.54 -3.12
N ASN A 35 -1.32 -8.66 -3.81
CA ASN A 35 -1.62 -9.98 -3.27
C ASN A 35 -0.66 -10.34 -2.14
N THR A 36 0.63 -10.07 -2.31
CA THR A 36 1.63 -10.30 -1.26
C THR A 36 1.33 -9.47 -0.02
N MET A 37 0.97 -8.19 -0.16
CA MET A 37 0.61 -7.35 0.99
C MET A 37 -0.66 -7.84 1.68
N HIS A 38 -1.67 -8.27 0.90
CA HIS A 38 -2.89 -8.84 1.46
C HIS A 38 -2.61 -10.13 2.24
N GLU A 39 -1.84 -11.06 1.66
CA GLU A 39 -1.44 -12.31 2.32
C GLU A 39 -0.64 -12.03 3.60
N LEU A 40 0.28 -11.05 3.56
CA LEU A 40 1.07 -10.67 4.72
C LEU A 40 0.24 -10.14 5.88
N LEU A 41 -0.83 -9.38 5.62
CA LEU A 41 -1.65 -8.75 6.67
C LEU A 41 -2.89 -9.57 7.06
N GLN A 42 -3.42 -10.38 6.14
CA GLN A 42 -4.70 -11.08 6.31
C GLN A 42 -4.61 -12.59 6.08
N GLY A 43 -3.54 -13.10 5.49
CA GLY A 43 -3.32 -14.53 5.27
C GLY A 43 -3.08 -15.32 6.57
N PRO A 44 -3.07 -16.66 6.50
CA PRO A 44 -2.83 -17.53 7.65
C PRO A 44 -1.48 -17.24 8.32
N SER A 45 -1.49 -17.15 9.64
CA SER A 45 -0.33 -16.72 10.43
C SER A 45 -0.54 -17.12 11.90
N GLU A 46 0.55 -17.33 12.64
CA GLU A 46 0.52 -17.48 14.09
C GLU A 46 0.16 -16.16 14.80
N TRP A 47 0.47 -15.03 14.16
CA TRP A 47 0.06 -13.70 14.60
C TRP A 47 -1.34 -13.35 14.07
N SER A 48 -2.14 -12.76 14.95
CA SER A 48 -3.43 -12.16 14.60
C SER A 48 -3.25 -11.00 13.61
N SER A 49 -4.33 -10.65 12.90
CA SER A 49 -4.35 -9.46 12.03
C SER A 49 -4.00 -8.19 12.81
N GLY A 50 -4.53 -8.05 14.04
CA GLY A 50 -4.25 -6.89 14.90
C GLY A 50 -2.77 -6.75 15.28
N GLU A 51 -2.08 -7.86 15.56
CA GLU A 51 -0.63 -7.83 15.84
C GLU A 51 0.19 -7.42 14.62
N ARG A 52 -0.16 -7.93 13.44
CA ARG A 52 0.52 -7.57 12.19
C ARG A 52 0.33 -6.09 11.84
N GLU A 53 -0.87 -5.56 12.05
CA GLU A 53 -1.15 -4.12 11.92
C GLU A 53 -0.36 -3.29 12.97
N LEU A 54 -0.25 -3.78 14.21
CA LEU A 54 0.57 -3.11 15.24
C LEU A 54 2.05 -3.06 14.84
N PHE A 55 2.60 -4.14 14.27
CA PHE A 55 3.97 -4.16 13.77
C PHE A 55 4.15 -3.16 12.62
N ALA A 56 3.21 -3.13 11.66
CA ALA A 56 3.24 -2.20 10.54
C ALA A 56 3.17 -0.74 11.02
N ALA A 57 2.29 -0.42 11.97
CA ALA A 57 2.16 0.90 12.56
C ALA A 57 3.43 1.31 13.34
N PHE A 58 4.00 0.39 14.12
CA PHE A 58 5.23 0.65 14.87
C PHE A 58 6.40 0.98 13.94
N VAL A 59 6.63 0.16 12.90
CA VAL A 59 7.70 0.39 11.91
C VAL A 59 7.47 1.69 11.15
N SER A 60 6.24 1.97 10.73
CA SER A 60 5.87 3.21 10.05
C SER A 60 6.15 4.44 10.90
N ASN A 61 5.81 4.40 12.19
CA ASN A 61 6.11 5.46 13.13
C ASN A 61 7.62 5.67 13.31
N LYS A 62 8.40 4.59 13.43
CA LYS A 62 9.88 4.67 13.49
C LYS A 62 10.49 5.30 12.24
N ASN A 63 9.90 5.02 11.08
CA ASN A 63 10.29 5.60 9.80
C ASN A 63 9.72 7.00 9.55
N LYS A 64 8.95 7.57 10.51
CA LYS A 64 8.22 8.84 10.35
C LYS A 64 7.33 8.86 9.11
N CYS A 65 6.80 7.70 8.72
CA CYS A 65 5.83 7.57 7.64
C CYS A 65 4.47 8.04 8.15
N ARG A 66 3.98 9.16 7.61
CA ARG A 66 2.71 9.82 8.01
C ARG A 66 1.55 9.58 7.04
N PHE A 67 1.82 8.78 6.01
CA PHE A 67 0.80 8.40 5.03
C PHE A 67 -0.41 7.77 5.71
#